data_AF-A0A842QE25-F1
#
_entry.id   AF-A0A842QE25-F1
#
_cell.length_a   1.000
_cell.length_b   1.000
_cell.length_c   1.000
_cell.angle_alpha   90.00
_cell.angle_beta   90.00
_cell.angle_gamma   90.00
#
_symmetry.space_group_name_H-M   'P 1'
#
loop_
_entity.id
_entity.type
_entity.pdbx_description
1 polymer ?
#
loop_
_entity_poly.entity_id
_entity_poly.type
_entity_poly.pdbx_seq_one_letter_code
_entity_poly.pdbx_strand_id
1 'polypeptide(L)' 'MSKRKGMYVGLGIILGAAAGVLLFILANQAWYIGAGVGIGLVLGAILEGLQSEESESAEVE' A
#
# COMPACT_ATOMS: atom_id res chain seq x y z
N MET A 1 0.15 7.78 22.33
CA MET A 1 1.13 7.93 21.22
C MET A 1 0.50 7.32 19.96
N SER A 2 -0.41 8.05 19.32
CA SER A 2 -1.24 7.55 18.21
C SER A 2 -0.48 7.70 16.88
N LYS A 3 0.42 6.76 16.58
CA LYS A 3 1.24 6.74 15.34
C LYS A 3 0.87 5.60 14.38
N ARG A 4 -0.41 5.29 14.20
CA ARG A 4 -0.83 4.27 13.21
C ARG A 4 -1.29 4.84 11.87
N LYS A 5 -1.47 6.16 11.76
CA LYS A 5 -1.92 6.81 10.53
C LYS A 5 -0.78 6.83 9.51
N GLY A 6 -0.91 6.07 8.43
CA GLY A 6 0.05 5.95 7.34
C GLY A 6 0.86 4.64 7.33
N MET A 7 0.65 3.74 8.29
CA MET A 7 1.40 2.47 8.32
C MET A 7 1.00 1.55 7.16
N TYR A 8 -0.27 1.57 6.73
CA TYR A 8 -0.75 0.70 5.65
C TYR A 8 -0.38 1.24 4.28
N VAL A 9 -0.33 2.56 4.12
CA VAL A 9 0.23 3.19 2.91
C VAL A 9 1.69 2.81 2.75
N GLY A 10 2.49 2.93 3.82
CA GLY A 10 3.90 2.52 3.81
C GLY A 10 4.07 1.03 3.49
N LEU A 11 3.25 0.17 4.10
CA LEU A 11 3.28 -1.27 3.84
C LEU A 11 2.89 -1.60 2.39
N GLY A 12 1.86 -0.93 1.85
CA GLY A 12 1.41 -1.09 0.47
C GLY A 12 2.49 -0.72 -0.55
N ILE A 13 3.23 0.37 -0.31
CA ILE A 13 4.37 0.78 -1.15
C ILE A 13 5.47 -0.28 -1.12
N ILE A 14 5.84 -0.77 0.07
CA ILE A 14 6.91 -1.78 0.22
C ILE A 14 6.53 -3.08 -0.49
N LEU A 15 5.30 -3.57 -0.26
CA LEU A 15 4.82 -4.81 -0.87
C LEU A 15 4.63 -4.69 -2.38
N GLY A 16 4.07 -3.56 -2.86
CA GLY A 16 3.93 -3.31 -4.29
C GLY A 16 5.25 -3.14 -5.01
N ALA A 17 6.23 -2.46 -4.38
CA ALA A 17 7.59 -2.37 -4.90
C ALA A 17 8.25 -3.75 -4.98
N ALA A 18 8.15 -4.56 -3.92
CA ALA A 18 8.72 -5.91 -3.90
C ALA A 18 8.11 -6.81 -4.99
N ALA A 19 6.78 -6.76 -5.16
CA ALA A 19 6.09 -7.48 -6.22
C ALA A 19 6.49 -6.99 -7.62
N GLY A 20 6.60 -5.67 -7.82
CA GLY A 20 7.06 -5.05 -9.07
C GLY A 20 8.49 -5.43 -9.43
N VAL A 21 9.38 -5.53 -8.44
CA VAL A 21 10.76 -5.99 -8.63
C VAL A 21 10.80 -7.48 -8.99
N LEU A 22 9.96 -8.32 -8.37
CA LEU A 22 9.83 -9.73 -8.75
C LEU A 22 9.38 -9.88 -10.21
N LEU A 23 8.37 -9.11 -10.61
CA LEU A 23 7.87 -9.09 -11.99
C LEU A 23 8.91 -8.53 -12.97
N PHE A 24 9.71 -7.56 -12.55
CA PHE A 24 10.84 -7.07 -13.32
C PHE A 24 11.88 -8.15 -13.58
N ILE A 25 12.26 -8.93 -12.56
CA ILE A 25 13.21 -10.04 -12.71
C ILE A 25 12.68 -11.07 -13.72
N LEU A 26 11.37 -11.32 -13.72
CA LEU A 26 10.75 -12.33 -14.58
C LEU A 26 10.55 -11.87 -16.03
N ALA A 27 10.13 -10.61 -16.22
CA ALA A 27 9.79 -10.06 -17.53
C ALA A 27 10.91 -9.21 -18.16
N ASN A 28 11.97 -8.91 -17.41
CA ASN A 28 13.12 -8.07 -17.79
C ASN A 28 12.74 -6.70 -18.38
N GLN A 29 11.66 -6.11 -17.86
CA GLN A 29 11.01 -4.92 -18.40
C GLN A 29 10.82 -3.90 -17.28
N ALA A 30 11.57 -2.80 -17.34
CA ALA A 30 11.70 -1.85 -16.23
C ALA A 30 10.38 -1.18 -15.80
N TRP A 31 9.38 -1.13 -16.70
CA TRP A 31 8.08 -0.52 -16.40
C TRP A 31 7.29 -1.26 -15.31
N TYR A 32 7.57 -2.55 -15.07
CA TYR A 32 6.92 -3.32 -14.01
C TYR A 32 7.29 -2.84 -12.59
N ILE A 33 8.47 -2.26 -12.40
CA ILE A 33 8.86 -1.69 -11.10
C ILE A 33 7.98 -0.47 -10.80
N GLY A 34 7.84 0.44 -11.77
CA GLY A 34 7.00 1.63 -11.64
C GLY A 34 5.52 1.28 -11.48
N ALA A 35 5.03 0.30 -12.25
CA ALA A 35 3.66 -0.19 -12.12
C ALA A 35 3.41 -0.85 -10.76
N GLY A 36 4.35 -1.66 -10.25
CA GLY A 36 4.23 -2.31 -8.95
C GLY A 36 4.18 -1.32 -7.79
N VAL A 37 5.05 -0.29 -7.81
CA VAL A 37 5.01 0.80 -6.82
C VAL A 37 3.70 1.58 -6.90
N GLY A 38 3.26 1.94 -8.11
CA GLY A 38 2.01 2.68 -8.31
C GLY A 38 0.79 1.92 -7.81
N ILE A 39 0.67 0.64 -8.16
CA ILE A 39 -0.41 -0.25 -7.70
C ILE A 39 -0.36 -0.42 -6.18
N GLY A 40 0.84 -0.64 -5.61
CA GLY A 40 1.02 -0.77 -4.17
C GLY A 40 0.62 0.46 -3.38
N LEU A 41 0.91 1.65 -3.90
CA LEU A 41 0.53 2.92 -3.28
C LEU A 41 -0.99 3.11 -3.31
N VAL A 42 -1.65 2.85 -4.45
CA VAL A 42 -3.11 2.95 -4.58
C VAL A 42 -3.80 1.97 -3.64
N LEU A 43 -3.36 0.70 -3.61
CA LEU A 43 -3.93 -0.29 -2.70
C LEU A 43 -3.68 0.04 -1.23
N GLY A 44 -2.48 0.50 -0.88
CA GLY A 44 -2.15 0.94 0.48
C GLY A 44 -3.01 2.14 0.93
N ALA A 45 -3.25 3.09 0.03
CA ALA A 45 -4.12 4.24 0.29
C ALA A 45 -5.59 3.84 0.47
N ILE A 46 -6.09 2.90 -0.35
CA ILE A 46 -7.46 2.36 -0.20
C ILE A 46 -7.61 1.66 1.15
N LEU A 47 -6.66 0.81 1.53
CA LEU A 47 -6.70 0.09 2.81
C LEU A 47 -6.62 1.03 4.02
N GLU A 48 -5.80 2.07 3.94
CA GLU A 48 -5.74 3.11 4.98
C GLU A 48 -7.06 3.91 5.07
N GLY A 49 -7.70 4.19 3.92
CA GLY A 49 -9.01 4.84 3.86
C GLY A 49 -10.09 4.00 4.54
N LEU A 50 -10.20 2.72 4.17
CA LEU A 50 -11.17 1.79 4.75
C LEU A 50 -10.97 1.62 6.27
N GLN A 51 -9.73 1.57 6.75
CA GLN A 51 -9.47 1.42 8.18
C GLN A 51 -9.68 2.72 8.97
N SER A 52 -9.53 3.88 8.32
CA SER A 52 -9.85 5.18 8.95
C SER A 52 -11.35 5.30 9.24
N GLU A 53 -12.21 4.79 8.36
CA GLU A 53 -13.67 4.76 8.57
C GLU A 53 -14.07 3.79 9.70
N GLU A 54 -13.40 2.64 9.81
CA GLU A 54 -13.66 1.66 10.87
C GLU A 54 -13.23 2.17 12.25
N SER A 55 -12.10 2.89 12.34
CA SER A 55 -11.65 3.48 13.61
C SER A 55 -12.52 4.66 14.08
N GLU A 56 -13.21 5.36 13.16
CA GLU A 56 -14.11 6.45 13.53
C GLU A 56 -15.49 5.94 13.99
N SER A 57 -15.91 4.76 13.53
CA SER A 57 -17.17 4.11 13.98
C SER A 57 -17.05 3.43 15.35
N ALA A 58 -15.85 3.00 15.75
CA ALA A 58 -15.63 2.32 17.04
C ALA A 58 -15.46 3.28 18.25
N GLU A 59 -15.39 4.59 18.03
CA GLU A 59 -15.26 5.60 19.09
C GLU A 59 -16.62 6.21 19.51
N VAL A 60 -17.73 5.76 18.90
CA VAL A 60 -19.10 6.26 19.15
C VAL A 60 -19.99 5.25 19.91
N GLU A 61 -19.47 4.08 20.31
CA GLU A 61 -20.20 3.08 21.13
C GLU A 61 -19.81 3.12 22.61
#